data_AF-A0A8C6H3Z0-F1
#
_entry.id   AF-A0A8C6H3Z0-F1
#
_cell.length_a   1.000
_cell.length_b   1.000
_cell.length_c   1.000
_cell.angle_alpha   90.00
_cell.angle_beta   90.00
_cell.angle_gamma   90.00
#
_symmetry.space_group_name_H-M   'P 1'
#
loop_
_entity.id
_entity.type
_entity.pdbx_description
1 polymer ?
#
loop_
_entity_poly.entity_id
_entity_poly.type
_entity_poly.pdbx_seq_one_letter_code
_entity_poly.pdbx_strand_id
1 'polypeptide(L)'
;MLRRAHLVDERPGQAIFLSLGCQRGSASFTDGNRCVDAAEACTADERCQQLRSEYVARCLGRAAPRGRPGPGGCVRSRCRRALRRFFARGPPALTHALLFCGCEGSACAERRRQTFAPACAFSGPGLVPPSCLEPLERCERSRLCRPRLLAFQASCAPAPGSRDRCPEEGGPRCLRVYAGLVGTVVTPNYLDNVSARVAPWCSCEASGNRREECEAFRKLFTRNPCLDGAIQAFDSLQPSVLQDQAAGCCFPRARHEWPEKSWRQKQSLFCPNPQGVLAVCTHCPGSPGSALIRNMNRGRHS
;
A
#
# COMPACT_ATOMS: atom_id res chain seq x y z
N MET A 1 42.38 19.13 -47.08
CA MET A 1 43.78 19.48 -46.82
C MET A 1 43.89 19.88 -45.35
N LEU A 2 44.28 18.96 -44.47
CA LEU A 2 45.64 18.80 -43.94
C LEU A 2 46.22 20.07 -43.30
N ARG A 3 46.34 20.06 -41.97
CA ARG A 3 47.65 20.12 -41.28
C ARG A 3 47.59 19.55 -39.85
N ARG A 4 48.22 18.37 -39.72
CA ARG A 4 49.03 17.83 -38.60
C ARG A 4 50.11 18.87 -38.19
N ALA A 5 50.79 18.86 -37.04
CA ALA A 5 50.98 17.97 -35.87
C ALA A 5 51.51 18.86 -34.71
N HIS A 6 51.48 18.44 -33.45
CA HIS A 6 52.64 17.81 -32.79
C HIS A 6 52.21 16.86 -31.66
N LEU A 7 52.86 15.70 -31.66
CA LEU A 7 52.79 14.58 -30.70
C LEU A 7 54.07 14.62 -29.84
N VAL A 8 54.00 14.23 -28.54
CA VAL A 8 54.90 13.35 -27.74
C VAL A 8 54.20 13.19 -26.36
N ASP A 9 53.48 12.11 -25.99
CA ASP A 9 53.88 10.75 -25.51
C ASP A 9 54.62 10.79 -24.13
N GLU A 10 54.29 10.10 -23.02
CA GLU A 10 54.00 8.68 -22.76
C GLU A 10 53.24 8.43 -21.40
N ARG A 11 52.23 7.52 -21.45
CA ARG A 11 51.85 6.41 -20.50
C ARG A 11 51.33 6.63 -19.05
N PRO A 12 50.67 5.61 -18.43
CA PRO A 12 49.57 4.77 -18.93
C PRO A 12 48.44 4.53 -17.89
N GLY A 13 47.24 4.19 -18.39
CA GLY A 13 46.31 3.28 -17.70
C GLY A 13 45.33 3.89 -16.68
N GLN A 14 44.13 4.26 -17.13
CA GLN A 14 42.92 4.15 -16.31
C GLN A 14 41.75 3.64 -17.15
N ALA A 15 41.16 2.55 -16.67
CA ALA A 15 40.07 1.83 -17.30
C ALA A 15 38.84 2.73 -17.48
N ILE A 16 38.22 2.59 -18.64
CA ILE A 16 36.91 3.15 -18.96
C ILE A 16 35.90 2.51 -18.02
N PHE A 17 35.51 3.22 -16.96
CA PHE A 17 34.30 2.90 -16.20
C PHE A 17 33.11 3.43 -16.98
N LEU A 18 32.51 2.57 -17.81
CA LEU A 18 31.12 2.72 -18.23
C LEU A 18 30.25 2.54 -16.98
N SER A 19 30.09 3.62 -16.22
CA SER A 19 29.10 3.69 -15.17
C SER A 19 27.73 3.63 -15.83
N LEU A 20 27.13 2.43 -15.88
CA LEU A 20 25.67 2.30 -15.91
C LEU A 20 25.15 2.95 -14.63
N GLY A 21 24.91 4.25 -14.69
CA GLY A 21 24.19 4.95 -13.65
C GLY A 21 22.75 4.44 -13.66
N CYS A 22 22.39 3.61 -12.67
CA CYS A 22 21.00 3.58 -12.22
C CYS A 22 20.69 4.98 -11.72
N GLN A 23 20.02 5.77 -12.56
CA GLN A 23 19.39 7.01 -12.14
C GLN A 23 18.34 6.65 -11.11
N ARG A 24 18.74 6.78 -9.84
CA ARG A 24 17.88 6.70 -8.68
C ARG A 24 17.02 7.96 -8.73
N GLY A 25 15.83 7.84 -9.31
CA GLY A 25 14.86 8.91 -9.31
C GLY A 25 14.55 9.28 -7.85
N SER A 26 15.04 10.43 -7.41
CA SER A 26 14.59 11.07 -6.18
C SER A 26 13.14 11.47 -6.42
N ALA A 27 12.20 10.69 -5.88
CA ALA A 27 10.80 11.09 -5.85
C ALA A 27 10.69 12.36 -4.98
N SER A 28 10.50 13.50 -5.63
CA SER A 28 10.22 14.78 -4.98
C SER A 28 8.76 14.78 -4.55
N PHE A 29 8.49 14.41 -3.29
CA PHE A 29 7.15 14.28 -2.72
C PHE A 29 6.51 15.61 -2.26
N THR A 30 6.77 16.70 -2.98
CA THR A 30 6.24 18.02 -2.62
C THR A 30 5.42 18.58 -3.78
N ASP A 31 4.13 18.82 -3.53
CA ASP A 31 3.10 19.40 -4.42
C ASP A 31 2.41 18.44 -5.42
N GLY A 32 2.59 17.13 -5.25
CA GLY A 32 2.00 16.08 -6.11
C GLY A 32 0.71 15.44 -5.59
N ASN A 33 -0.08 14.87 -6.51
CA ASN A 33 -1.25 14.06 -6.17
C ASN A 33 -0.80 12.74 -5.51
N ARG A 34 -1.03 12.60 -4.21
CA ARG A 34 -0.65 11.41 -3.40
C ARG A 34 -1.12 10.07 -3.97
N CYS A 35 -2.23 10.03 -4.70
CA CYS A 35 -2.70 8.81 -5.36
C CYS A 35 -1.91 8.47 -6.64
N VAL A 36 -1.35 9.48 -7.31
CA VAL A 36 -0.42 9.30 -8.44
C VAL A 36 0.89 8.75 -7.89
N ASP A 37 1.45 9.33 -6.84
CA ASP A 37 2.71 8.85 -6.24
C ASP A 37 2.59 7.39 -5.78
N ALA A 38 1.47 7.04 -5.15
CA ALA A 38 1.18 5.64 -4.78
C ALA A 38 1.09 4.71 -6.00
N ALA A 39 0.54 5.20 -7.11
CA ALA A 39 0.45 4.46 -8.36
C ALA A 39 1.81 4.28 -9.03
N GLU A 40 2.68 5.28 -8.97
CA GLU A 40 4.05 5.20 -9.47
C GLU A 40 4.89 4.25 -8.63
N ALA A 41 4.82 4.36 -7.30
CA ALA A 41 5.52 3.45 -6.38
C ALA A 41 5.09 1.98 -6.58
N CYS A 42 3.79 1.71 -6.76
CA CYS A 42 3.32 0.36 -7.11
C CYS A 42 3.78 -0.10 -8.51
N THR A 43 4.02 0.83 -9.44
CA THR A 43 4.54 0.48 -10.77
C THR A 43 6.02 0.16 -10.73
N ALA A 44 6.77 0.78 -9.82
CA ALA A 44 8.19 0.50 -9.59
C ALA A 44 8.43 -0.81 -8.81
N ASP A 45 7.48 -1.27 -7.99
CA ASP A 45 7.56 -2.56 -7.30
C ASP A 45 7.03 -3.71 -8.19
N GLU A 46 7.90 -4.65 -8.55
CA GLU A 46 7.57 -5.76 -9.47
C GLU A 46 6.34 -6.55 -9.03
N ARG A 47 6.21 -6.84 -7.72
CA ARG A 47 5.12 -7.65 -7.17
C ARG A 47 3.80 -6.90 -7.19
N CYS A 48 3.81 -5.62 -6.81
CA CYS A 48 2.64 -4.75 -6.84
C CYS A 48 2.19 -4.54 -8.27
N GLN A 49 3.11 -4.22 -9.19
CA GLN A 49 2.83 -4.01 -10.60
C GLN A 49 2.23 -5.26 -11.25
N GLN A 50 2.78 -6.45 -10.98
CA GLN A 50 2.27 -7.71 -11.51
C GLN A 50 0.83 -7.98 -11.05
N LEU A 51 0.56 -7.87 -9.74
CA LEU A 51 -0.78 -8.09 -9.19
C LEU A 51 -1.77 -7.00 -9.65
N ARG A 52 -1.29 -5.77 -9.83
CA ARG A 52 -2.07 -4.66 -10.36
C ARG A 52 -2.52 -4.93 -11.79
N SER A 53 -1.59 -5.32 -12.65
CA SER A 53 -1.87 -5.73 -14.03
C SER A 53 -2.83 -6.92 -14.09
N GLU A 54 -2.71 -7.91 -13.19
CA GLU A 54 -3.66 -9.03 -13.12
C GLU A 54 -5.09 -8.54 -12.87
N TYR A 55 -5.34 -7.75 -11.82
CA TYR A 55 -6.72 -7.34 -11.53
C TYR A 55 -7.25 -6.40 -12.61
N VAL A 56 -6.43 -5.49 -13.16
CA VAL A 56 -6.81 -4.60 -14.24
C VAL A 56 -7.28 -5.40 -15.45
N ALA A 57 -6.52 -6.43 -15.87
CA ALA A 57 -6.91 -7.29 -16.99
C ALA A 57 -8.21 -8.07 -16.72
N ARG A 58 -8.48 -8.47 -15.47
CA ARG A 58 -9.71 -9.20 -15.11
C ARG A 58 -10.93 -8.30 -14.95
N CYS A 59 -10.73 -7.04 -14.55
CA CYS A 59 -11.81 -6.09 -14.27
C CYS A 59 -12.14 -5.20 -15.47
N LEU A 60 -11.15 -4.86 -16.31
CA LEU A 60 -11.28 -3.97 -17.47
C LEU A 60 -11.07 -4.69 -18.81
N GLY A 61 -10.89 -6.02 -18.81
CA GLY A 61 -10.64 -6.82 -20.00
C GLY A 61 -11.66 -6.55 -21.13
N ARG A 62 -11.13 -6.46 -22.36
CA ARG A 62 -11.75 -5.90 -23.59
C ARG A 62 -13.27 -5.89 -23.58
N ALA A 63 -13.85 -4.69 -23.66
CA ALA A 63 -15.18 -4.48 -24.19
C ALA A 63 -15.32 -5.32 -25.47
N ALA A 64 -16.38 -6.12 -25.56
CA ALA A 64 -16.63 -6.93 -26.74
C ALA A 64 -16.59 -6.04 -28.01
N PRO A 65 -16.14 -6.54 -29.18
CA PRO A 65 -15.86 -5.72 -30.37
C PRO A 65 -17.06 -5.03 -31.03
N ARG A 66 -18.21 -4.93 -30.38
CA ARG A 66 -19.42 -4.30 -30.92
C ARG A 66 -20.09 -3.50 -29.82
N GLY A 67 -19.99 -2.18 -29.91
CA GLY A 67 -20.45 -1.19 -28.94
C GLY A 67 -21.93 -1.28 -28.56
N ARG A 68 -22.25 -2.25 -27.69
CA ARG A 68 -23.51 -2.31 -26.96
C ARG A 68 -23.18 -2.33 -25.46
N PRO A 69 -23.59 -1.31 -24.68
CA PRO A 69 -23.53 -1.40 -23.23
C PRO A 69 -24.64 -2.36 -22.77
N GLY A 70 -24.32 -3.65 -22.75
CA GLY A 70 -25.11 -4.72 -22.14
C GLY A 70 -24.32 -5.39 -21.02
N PRO A 71 -24.95 -6.29 -20.23
CA PRO A 71 -24.34 -6.96 -19.08
C PRO A 71 -23.27 -7.98 -19.52
N GLY A 72 -22.15 -7.47 -20.01
CA GLY A 72 -20.97 -8.19 -20.50
C GLY A 72 -19.68 -7.39 -20.30
N GLY A 73 -19.74 -6.24 -19.62
CA GLY A 73 -18.57 -5.50 -19.16
C GLY A 73 -18.03 -6.15 -17.89
N CYS A 74 -16.99 -6.98 -18.04
CA CYS A 74 -16.30 -7.74 -16.98
C CYS A 74 -17.04 -8.96 -16.36
N VAL A 75 -16.25 -9.98 -16.02
CA VAL A 75 -16.71 -11.10 -15.18
C VAL A 75 -16.46 -10.75 -13.70
N ARG A 76 -17.48 -10.20 -13.04
CA ARG A 76 -17.41 -9.69 -11.64
C ARG A 76 -16.76 -10.67 -10.66
N SER A 77 -17.05 -11.97 -10.77
CA SER A 77 -16.45 -12.99 -9.90
C SER A 77 -14.92 -13.14 -10.10
N ARG A 78 -14.43 -13.02 -11.34
CA ARG A 78 -13.00 -13.06 -11.68
C ARG A 78 -12.30 -11.77 -11.24
N CYS A 79 -12.91 -10.62 -11.49
CA CYS A 79 -12.39 -9.33 -11.03
C CYS A 79 -12.26 -9.29 -9.50
N ARG A 80 -13.33 -9.61 -8.77
CA ARG A 80 -13.32 -9.67 -7.30
C ARG A 80 -12.30 -10.68 -6.76
N ARG A 81 -12.09 -11.81 -7.44
CA ARG A 81 -11.05 -12.78 -7.06
C ARG A 81 -9.65 -12.20 -7.22
N ALA A 82 -9.38 -11.50 -8.32
CA ALA A 82 -8.09 -10.85 -8.56
C ALA A 82 -7.83 -9.74 -7.53
N LEU A 83 -8.83 -8.91 -7.21
CA LEU A 83 -8.72 -7.90 -6.15
C LEU A 83 -8.41 -8.51 -4.78
N ARG A 84 -9.09 -9.61 -4.40
CA ARG A 84 -8.74 -10.31 -3.16
C ARG A 84 -7.30 -10.82 -3.16
N ARG A 85 -6.78 -11.24 -4.30
CA ARG A 85 -5.37 -11.65 -4.43
C ARG A 85 -4.42 -10.46 -4.33
N PHE A 86 -4.78 -9.32 -4.93
CA PHE A 86 -4.02 -8.08 -4.84
C PHE A 86 -3.80 -7.66 -3.37
N PHE A 87 -4.86 -7.57 -2.56
CA PHE A 87 -4.71 -7.19 -1.14
C PHE A 87 -4.13 -8.29 -0.25
N ALA A 88 -4.30 -9.57 -0.60
CA ALA A 88 -3.73 -10.66 0.19
C ALA A 88 -2.23 -10.88 -0.09
N ARG A 89 -1.76 -10.54 -1.29
CA ARG A 89 -0.39 -10.82 -1.74
C ARG A 89 0.42 -9.56 -2.04
N GLY A 90 -0.16 -8.39 -2.24
CA GLY A 90 0.60 -7.17 -2.49
C GLY A 90 1.28 -6.65 -1.22
N PRO A 91 2.34 -5.83 -1.35
CA PRO A 91 2.93 -5.13 -0.21
C PRO A 91 1.86 -4.25 0.47
N PRO A 92 1.56 -4.42 1.77
CA PRO A 92 0.52 -3.65 2.45
C PRO A 92 0.73 -2.14 2.35
N ALA A 93 1.98 -1.67 2.44
CA ALA A 93 2.37 -0.28 2.26
C ALA A 93 1.82 0.31 0.95
N LEU A 94 2.08 -0.35 -0.19
CA LEU A 94 1.69 0.12 -1.52
C LEU A 94 0.20 -0.09 -1.80
N THR A 95 -0.36 -1.23 -1.39
CA THR A 95 -1.79 -1.52 -1.61
C THR A 95 -2.69 -0.59 -0.78
N HIS A 96 -2.28 -0.25 0.45
CA HIS A 96 -2.98 0.72 1.28
C HIS A 96 -2.78 2.15 0.77
N ALA A 97 -1.59 2.52 0.29
CA ALA A 97 -1.34 3.82 -0.35
C ALA A 97 -2.27 4.04 -1.56
N LEU A 98 -2.44 3.03 -2.40
CA LEU A 98 -3.38 3.08 -3.52
C LEU A 98 -4.86 3.20 -3.09
N LEU A 99 -5.23 2.65 -1.94
CA LEU A 99 -6.61 2.60 -1.45
C LEU A 99 -7.00 3.82 -0.62
N PHE A 100 -6.07 4.38 0.15
CA PHE A 100 -6.34 5.38 1.19
C PHE A 100 -5.61 6.70 0.98
N CYS A 101 -4.93 6.92 -0.15
CA CYS A 101 -4.26 8.18 -0.46
C CYS A 101 -5.15 9.41 -0.18
N GLY A 102 -4.58 10.41 0.49
CA GLY A 102 -5.20 11.72 0.66
C GLY A 102 -5.41 12.43 -0.68
N CYS A 103 -6.41 13.29 -0.72
CA CYS A 103 -6.74 14.03 -1.93
C CYS A 103 -7.13 15.47 -1.63
N GLU A 104 -6.50 16.38 -2.35
CA GLU A 104 -6.93 17.76 -2.49
C GLU A 104 -7.59 17.90 -3.86
N GLY A 105 -8.90 18.17 -3.87
CA GLY A 105 -9.68 18.35 -5.09
C GLY A 105 -10.32 17.08 -5.69
N SER A 106 -11.31 17.31 -6.56
CA SER A 106 -12.20 16.28 -7.10
C SER A 106 -11.53 15.34 -8.10
N ALA A 107 -10.51 15.81 -8.84
CA ALA A 107 -9.77 14.97 -9.79
C ALA A 107 -8.97 13.86 -9.07
N CYS A 108 -8.33 14.18 -7.94
CA CYS A 108 -7.67 13.18 -7.10
C CYS A 108 -8.69 12.21 -6.50
N ALA A 109 -9.77 12.74 -5.92
CA ALA A 109 -10.79 11.91 -5.28
C ALA A 109 -11.46 10.95 -6.27
N GLU A 110 -11.69 11.38 -7.52
CA GLU A 110 -12.21 10.50 -8.57
C GLU A 110 -11.18 9.42 -8.96
N ARG A 111 -9.89 9.75 -9.08
CA ARG A 111 -8.83 8.75 -9.29
C ARG A 111 -8.86 7.69 -8.20
N ARG A 112 -8.91 8.10 -6.93
CA ARG A 112 -9.01 7.20 -5.77
C ARG A 112 -10.24 6.30 -5.84
N ARG A 113 -11.39 6.86 -6.20
CA ARG A 113 -12.66 6.12 -6.36
C ARG A 113 -12.59 5.08 -7.49
N GLN A 114 -11.85 5.37 -8.56
CA GLN A 114 -11.73 4.52 -9.74
C GLN A 114 -10.66 3.42 -9.62
N THR A 115 -9.73 3.51 -8.65
CA THR A 115 -8.55 2.62 -8.52
C THR A 115 -8.88 1.13 -8.64
N PHE A 116 -9.99 0.67 -8.05
CA PHE A 116 -10.35 -0.75 -8.01
C PHE A 116 -11.57 -1.11 -8.87
N ALA A 117 -11.70 -0.44 -10.03
CA ALA A 117 -12.69 -0.73 -11.06
C ALA A 117 -14.13 -0.81 -10.52
N PRO A 118 -14.67 0.30 -9.97
CA PRO A 118 -15.96 0.29 -9.28
C PRO A 118 -17.12 -0.17 -10.17
N ALA A 119 -17.10 0.15 -11.47
CA ALA A 119 -18.10 -0.33 -12.43
C ALA A 119 -18.21 -1.87 -12.48
N CYS A 120 -17.12 -2.58 -12.20
CA CYS A 120 -17.06 -4.04 -12.24
C CYS A 120 -17.14 -4.69 -10.85
N ALA A 121 -16.43 -4.15 -9.86
CA ALA A 121 -16.25 -4.78 -8.54
C ALA A 121 -17.22 -4.27 -7.46
N PHE A 122 -17.65 -3.02 -7.58
CA PHE A 122 -18.43 -2.29 -6.58
C PHE A 122 -19.91 -2.22 -6.97
N SER A 123 -20.25 -1.53 -8.06
CA SER A 123 -21.64 -1.29 -8.48
C SER A 123 -22.34 -2.58 -8.88
N GLY A 124 -23.60 -2.74 -8.47
CA GLY A 124 -24.44 -3.87 -8.88
C GLY A 124 -24.86 -3.78 -10.35
N PRO A 125 -25.50 -4.83 -10.91
CA PRO A 125 -26.04 -4.80 -12.26
C PRO A 125 -27.26 -3.86 -12.40
N GLY A 126 -27.90 -3.47 -11.29
CA GLY A 126 -29.04 -2.54 -11.29
C GLY A 126 -28.61 -1.07 -11.27
N LEU A 127 -29.49 -0.22 -11.79
CA LEU A 127 -29.32 1.25 -11.78
C LEU A 127 -29.44 1.85 -10.38
N VAL A 128 -30.19 1.18 -9.50
CA VAL A 128 -30.44 1.61 -8.12
C VAL A 128 -29.76 0.64 -7.16
N PRO A 129 -29.08 1.12 -6.10
CA PRO A 129 -28.53 0.26 -5.07
C PRO A 129 -29.64 -0.50 -4.32
N PRO A 130 -29.46 -1.80 -4.00
CA PRO A 130 -30.42 -2.56 -3.18
C PRO A 130 -30.39 -2.09 -1.72
N SER A 131 -31.32 -2.61 -0.89
CA SER A 131 -31.21 -2.47 0.57
C SER A 131 -29.86 -3.02 1.06
N CYS A 132 -29.22 -2.37 2.02
CA CYS A 132 -27.95 -2.86 2.60
C CYS A 132 -28.09 -4.20 3.34
N LEU A 133 -29.31 -4.61 3.67
CA LEU A 133 -29.58 -5.92 4.25
C LEU A 133 -29.31 -7.06 3.26
N GLU A 134 -29.53 -6.85 1.96
CA GLU A 134 -29.28 -7.89 0.94
C GLU A 134 -27.80 -8.33 0.85
N PRO A 135 -26.81 -7.41 0.69
CA PRO A 135 -25.41 -7.80 0.71
C PRO A 135 -24.96 -8.28 2.10
N LEU A 136 -25.56 -7.80 3.19
CA LEU A 136 -25.28 -8.26 4.56
C LEU A 136 -25.66 -9.74 4.72
N GLU A 137 -26.91 -10.11 4.44
CA GLU A 137 -27.40 -11.49 4.55
C GLU A 137 -26.65 -12.45 3.61
N ARG A 138 -26.23 -11.97 2.43
CA ARG A 138 -25.38 -12.73 1.52
C ARG A 138 -23.96 -12.90 2.08
N CYS A 139 -23.45 -11.92 2.82
CA CYS A 139 -22.14 -11.98 3.46
C CYS A 139 -22.13 -13.00 4.59
N GLU A 140 -23.17 -13.00 5.43
CA GLU A 140 -23.32 -13.90 6.58
C GLU A 140 -23.38 -15.37 6.18
N ARG A 141 -23.97 -15.68 5.02
CA ARG A 141 -23.97 -17.05 4.45
C ARG A 141 -22.68 -17.41 3.72
N SER A 142 -21.79 -16.45 3.46
CA SER A 142 -20.56 -16.67 2.72
C SER A 142 -19.41 -17.07 3.64
N ARG A 143 -18.81 -18.24 3.38
CA ARG A 143 -17.58 -18.71 4.07
C ARG A 143 -16.39 -17.77 3.95
N LEU A 144 -16.39 -16.89 2.94
CA LEU A 144 -15.33 -15.91 2.72
C LEU A 144 -15.68 -14.55 3.31
N CYS A 145 -16.91 -14.07 3.11
CA CYS A 145 -17.29 -12.71 3.52
C CYS A 145 -17.53 -12.62 5.03
N ARG A 146 -18.27 -13.57 5.62
CA ARG A 146 -18.61 -13.58 7.06
C ARG A 146 -17.40 -13.37 7.97
N PRO A 147 -16.29 -14.15 7.88
CA PRO A 147 -15.15 -13.94 8.78
C PRO A 147 -14.46 -12.59 8.57
N ARG A 148 -14.49 -12.04 7.34
CA ARG A 148 -13.90 -10.73 7.03
C ARG A 148 -14.75 -9.58 7.58
N LEU A 149 -16.08 -9.69 7.51
CA LEU A 149 -16.99 -8.71 8.08
C LEU A 149 -16.91 -8.68 9.61
N LEU A 150 -16.84 -9.85 10.26
CA LEU A 150 -16.64 -9.95 11.71
C LEU A 150 -15.29 -9.33 12.13
N ALA A 151 -14.21 -9.59 11.38
CA ALA A 151 -12.91 -8.99 11.65
C ALA A 151 -12.92 -7.45 11.49
N PHE A 152 -13.67 -6.93 10.51
CA PHE A 152 -13.91 -5.50 10.33
C PHE A 152 -14.66 -4.90 11.52
N GLN A 153 -15.80 -5.50 11.90
CA GLN A 153 -16.58 -5.06 13.05
C GLN A 153 -15.75 -5.06 14.34
N ALA A 154 -14.93 -6.09 14.57
CA ALA A 154 -14.11 -6.19 15.78
C ALA A 154 -12.93 -5.20 15.80
N SER A 155 -12.29 -4.93 14.65
CA SER A 155 -11.07 -4.10 14.62
C SER A 155 -11.34 -2.62 14.33
N CYS A 156 -12.52 -2.30 13.78
CA CYS A 156 -12.93 -0.94 13.46
C CYS A 156 -14.11 -0.45 14.32
N ALA A 157 -14.51 -1.18 15.37
CA ALA A 157 -15.51 -0.68 16.31
C ALA A 157 -14.95 0.55 17.05
N PRO A 158 -15.74 1.63 17.20
CA PRO A 158 -15.38 2.71 18.11
C PRO A 158 -15.29 2.17 19.54
N ALA A 159 -14.29 2.60 20.30
CA ALA A 159 -14.11 2.16 21.68
C ALA A 159 -15.29 2.66 22.56
N PRO A 160 -15.88 1.82 23.43
CA PRO A 160 -16.91 2.27 24.37
C PRO A 160 -16.37 3.39 25.27
N GLY A 161 -17.05 4.55 25.30
CA GLY A 161 -16.69 5.67 26.16
C GLY A 161 -15.52 6.55 25.69
N SER A 162 -14.81 6.17 24.62
CA SER A 162 -13.85 7.03 23.95
C SER A 162 -14.56 7.74 22.79
N ARG A 163 -14.59 9.07 22.87
CA ARG A 163 -15.03 9.88 21.74
C ARG A 163 -13.91 9.79 20.69
N ASP A 164 -14.23 9.10 19.60
CA ASP A 164 -13.68 9.35 18.28
C ASP A 164 -12.35 8.67 17.88
N ARG A 165 -11.87 7.63 18.59
CA ARG A 165 -10.65 6.92 18.15
C ARG A 165 -10.75 5.40 18.22
N CYS A 166 -10.05 4.73 17.29
CA CYS A 166 -9.76 3.31 17.40
C CYS A 166 -9.11 3.01 18.77
N PRO A 167 -9.23 1.77 19.28
CA PRO A 167 -8.34 1.29 20.34
C PRO A 167 -6.87 1.63 19.98
N GLU A 168 -6.03 2.01 20.95
CA GLU A 168 -4.63 2.37 20.67
C GLU A 168 -3.94 1.30 19.79
N GLU A 169 -3.14 1.73 18.81
CA GLU A 169 -2.52 0.87 17.77
C GLU A 169 -3.51 0.14 16.81
N GLY A 170 -4.82 0.35 16.96
CA GLY A 170 -5.86 -0.33 16.20
C GLY A 170 -6.05 0.19 14.76
N GLY A 171 -5.62 1.43 14.46
CA GLY A 171 -5.81 2.06 13.15
C GLY A 171 -5.26 1.25 11.97
N PRO A 172 -3.96 0.89 11.96
CA PRO A 172 -3.38 0.05 10.91
C PRO A 172 -4.08 -1.32 10.76
N ARG A 173 -4.55 -1.90 11.87
CA ARG A 173 -5.33 -3.14 11.85
C ARG A 173 -6.71 -2.92 11.22
N CYS A 174 -7.38 -1.82 11.54
CA CYS A 174 -8.66 -1.43 10.95
C CYS A 174 -8.54 -1.29 9.42
N LEU A 175 -7.53 -0.57 8.93
CA LEU A 175 -7.28 -0.41 7.49
C LEU A 175 -7.03 -1.75 6.79
N ARG A 176 -6.26 -2.64 7.43
CA ARG A 176 -5.99 -3.99 6.90
C ARG A 176 -7.27 -4.83 6.76
N VAL A 177 -8.14 -4.83 7.78
CA VAL A 177 -9.40 -5.60 7.71
C VAL A 177 -10.40 -4.96 6.74
N TYR A 178 -10.42 -3.62 6.63
CA TYR A 178 -11.19 -2.90 5.62
C TYR A 178 -10.74 -3.30 4.20
N ALA A 179 -9.43 -3.26 3.92
CA ALA A 179 -8.87 -3.71 2.64
C ALA A 179 -9.22 -5.17 2.35
N GLY A 180 -9.31 -5.99 3.40
CA GLY A 180 -9.80 -7.37 3.33
C GLY A 180 -11.24 -7.52 2.82
N LEU A 181 -12.11 -6.52 2.99
CA LEU A 181 -13.48 -6.55 2.47
C LEU A 181 -13.55 -6.34 0.95
N VAL A 182 -12.51 -5.75 0.34
CA VAL A 182 -12.47 -5.50 -1.09
C VAL A 182 -12.48 -6.82 -1.86
N GLY A 183 -13.42 -6.94 -2.81
CA GLY A 183 -13.64 -8.15 -3.57
C GLY A 183 -14.55 -9.17 -2.87
N THR A 184 -15.23 -8.82 -1.78
CA THR A 184 -16.33 -9.59 -1.19
C THR A 184 -17.69 -9.11 -1.70
N VAL A 185 -18.80 -9.67 -1.17
CA VAL A 185 -20.14 -9.13 -1.47
C VAL A 185 -20.41 -7.80 -0.78
N VAL A 186 -19.70 -7.50 0.31
CA VAL A 186 -19.69 -6.21 1.03
C VAL A 186 -18.40 -5.47 0.66
N THR A 187 -18.18 -5.22 -0.64
CA THR A 187 -17.02 -4.43 -1.09
C THR A 187 -17.32 -2.95 -0.86
N PRO A 188 -16.59 -2.24 0.03
CA PRO A 188 -16.75 -0.81 0.21
C PRO A 188 -16.03 -0.02 -0.88
N ASN A 189 -16.51 1.19 -1.18
CA ASN A 189 -15.80 2.18 -2.00
C ASN A 189 -16.18 3.60 -1.57
N TYR A 190 -15.42 4.60 -2.03
CA TYR A 190 -15.78 6.01 -1.91
C TYR A 190 -17.09 6.31 -2.65
N LEU A 191 -18.00 7.03 -2.01
CA LEU A 191 -19.33 7.30 -2.55
C LEU A 191 -19.32 8.43 -3.60
N ASP A 192 -18.53 9.45 -3.36
CA ASP A 192 -18.44 10.67 -4.15
C ASP A 192 -16.98 11.10 -4.32
N ASN A 193 -16.74 12.13 -5.12
CA ASN A 193 -15.42 12.71 -5.38
C ASN A 193 -15.21 14.02 -4.58
N VAL A 194 -15.98 14.21 -3.51
CA VAL A 194 -15.99 15.44 -2.71
C VAL A 194 -15.67 15.15 -1.24
N SER A 195 -16.12 14.01 -0.73
CA SER A 195 -15.91 13.53 0.63
C SER A 195 -15.05 12.26 0.66
N ALA A 196 -14.51 11.95 1.84
CA ALA A 196 -13.84 10.67 2.09
C ALA A 196 -14.82 9.56 2.54
N ARG A 197 -16.14 9.75 2.40
CA ARG A 197 -17.13 8.79 2.89
C ARG A 197 -17.11 7.51 2.06
N VAL A 198 -17.09 6.38 2.77
CA VAL A 198 -17.09 5.04 2.17
C VAL A 198 -18.34 4.26 2.58
N ALA A 199 -18.84 3.41 1.69
CA ALA A 199 -19.84 2.40 2.02
C ALA A 199 -19.85 1.27 0.99
N PRO A 200 -20.50 0.13 1.28
CA PRO A 200 -20.89 -0.85 0.26
C PRO A 200 -21.92 -0.28 -0.73
N TRP A 201 -22.05 -0.92 -1.90
CA TRP A 201 -23.08 -0.57 -2.89
C TRP A 201 -24.48 -0.99 -2.40
N CYS A 202 -25.14 -0.10 -1.65
CA CYS A 202 -26.48 -0.29 -1.13
C CYS A 202 -27.08 1.04 -0.60
N SER A 203 -28.39 1.07 -0.35
CA SER A 203 -29.11 2.15 0.36
C SER A 203 -29.98 1.57 1.47
N CYS A 204 -30.58 2.42 2.32
CA CYS A 204 -31.57 1.97 3.32
C CYS A 204 -32.99 2.44 3.01
N GLU A 205 -33.21 3.07 1.86
CA GLU A 205 -34.52 3.59 1.43
C GLU A 205 -35.54 2.46 1.26
N ALA A 206 -35.14 1.36 0.64
CA ALA A 206 -36.00 0.21 0.38
C ALA A 206 -36.02 -0.85 1.51
N SER A 207 -35.70 -0.47 2.75
CA SER A 207 -35.56 -1.45 3.86
C SER A 207 -36.83 -1.67 4.67
N GLY A 208 -37.88 -0.88 4.45
CA GLY A 208 -39.15 -0.97 5.18
C GLY A 208 -38.95 -0.95 6.71
N ASN A 209 -39.51 -1.93 7.39
CA ASN A 209 -39.48 -2.03 8.85
C ASN A 209 -38.09 -2.34 9.44
N ARG A 210 -37.14 -2.85 8.63
CA ARG A 210 -35.77 -3.14 9.06
C ARG A 210 -34.80 -1.98 8.78
N ARG A 211 -35.33 -0.76 8.64
CA ARG A 211 -34.52 0.43 8.34
C ARG A 211 -33.47 0.72 9.40
N GLU A 212 -33.79 0.57 10.68
CA GLU A 212 -32.84 0.81 11.77
C GLU A 212 -31.64 -0.15 11.69
N GLU A 213 -31.90 -1.44 11.48
CA GLU A 213 -30.86 -2.46 11.28
C GLU A 213 -29.99 -2.16 10.05
N CYS A 214 -30.62 -1.77 8.95
CA CYS A 214 -29.91 -1.35 7.73
C CYS A 214 -28.99 -0.16 7.99
N GLU A 215 -29.51 0.86 8.69
CA GLU A 215 -28.75 2.05 9.03
C GLU A 215 -27.60 1.74 9.99
N ALA A 216 -27.81 0.87 10.97
CA ALA A 216 -26.76 0.43 11.89
C ALA A 216 -25.60 -0.23 11.11
N PHE A 217 -25.90 -1.13 10.18
CA PHE A 217 -24.89 -1.73 9.31
C PHE A 217 -24.19 -0.70 8.42
N ARG A 218 -24.94 0.21 7.78
CA ARG A 218 -24.37 1.26 6.92
C ARG A 218 -23.46 2.21 7.71
N LYS A 219 -23.84 2.55 8.95
CA LYS A 219 -23.07 3.44 9.85
C LYS A 219 -21.70 2.87 10.23
N LEU A 220 -21.51 1.55 10.20
CA LEU A 220 -20.19 0.92 10.37
C LEU A 220 -19.14 1.44 9.37
N PHE A 221 -19.57 1.94 8.21
CA PHE A 221 -18.72 2.51 7.17
C PHE A 221 -18.83 4.03 7.12
N THR A 222 -20.06 4.57 7.13
CA THR A 222 -20.29 6.00 6.83
C THR A 222 -20.17 6.94 8.04
N ARG A 223 -20.20 6.40 9.26
CA ARG A 223 -20.17 7.17 10.52
C ARG A 223 -19.29 6.44 11.54
N ASN A 224 -18.06 6.13 11.14
CA ASN A 224 -17.13 5.36 11.94
C ASN A 224 -15.87 6.19 12.21
N PRO A 225 -15.78 6.85 13.38
CA PRO A 225 -14.65 7.74 13.66
C PRO A 225 -13.32 7.00 13.78
N CYS A 226 -13.32 5.70 14.13
CA CYS A 226 -12.12 4.88 14.07
C CYS A 226 -11.63 4.72 12.63
N LEU A 227 -12.51 4.33 11.70
CA LEU A 227 -12.15 4.20 10.29
C LEU A 227 -11.72 5.54 9.69
N ASP A 228 -12.47 6.60 9.94
CA ASP A 228 -12.17 7.96 9.44
C ASP A 228 -10.82 8.45 9.97
N GLY A 229 -10.58 8.31 11.28
CA GLY A 229 -9.31 8.67 11.90
C GLY A 229 -8.13 7.81 11.42
N ALA A 230 -8.35 6.52 11.16
CA ALA A 230 -7.32 5.63 10.64
C ALA A 230 -6.92 6.01 9.20
N ILE A 231 -7.88 6.36 8.34
CA ILE A 231 -7.62 6.82 6.98
C ILE A 231 -6.83 8.14 7.01
N GLN A 232 -7.25 9.09 7.85
CA GLN A 232 -6.56 10.38 8.01
C GLN A 232 -5.13 10.22 8.54
N ALA A 233 -4.94 9.37 9.55
CA ALA A 233 -3.61 9.11 10.11
C ALA A 233 -2.68 8.44 9.10
N PHE A 234 -3.19 7.51 8.29
CA PHE A 234 -2.41 6.86 7.24
C PHE A 234 -1.97 7.85 6.16
N ASP A 235 -2.84 8.77 5.77
CA ASP A 235 -2.49 9.82 4.80
C ASP A 235 -1.26 10.61 5.28
N SER A 236 -1.26 11.09 6.52
CA SER A 236 -0.10 11.81 7.09
C SER A 236 1.20 10.99 7.07
N LEU A 237 1.12 9.67 7.17
CA LEU A 237 2.29 8.76 7.17
C LEU A 237 2.71 8.29 5.77
N GLN A 238 1.86 8.48 4.76
CA GLN A 238 2.07 7.90 3.43
C GLN A 238 3.42 8.29 2.78
N PRO A 239 3.90 9.55 2.85
CA PRO A 239 5.18 9.91 2.24
C PRO A 239 6.35 9.06 2.78
N SER A 240 6.43 8.89 4.10
CA SER A 240 7.45 8.05 4.74
C SER A 240 7.30 6.58 4.36
N VAL A 241 6.07 6.08 4.30
CA VAL A 241 5.77 4.70 3.89
C VAL A 241 6.25 4.43 2.45
N LEU A 242 6.06 5.37 1.52
CA LEU A 242 6.52 5.22 0.15
C LEU A 242 8.04 5.38 0.03
N GLN A 243 8.63 6.27 0.82
CA GLN A 243 10.08 6.47 0.86
C GLN A 243 10.82 5.23 1.38
N ASP A 244 10.32 4.55 2.40
CA ASP A 244 10.90 3.31 2.93
C ASP A 244 10.85 2.16 1.91
N GLN A 245 9.78 2.10 1.10
CA GLN A 245 9.65 1.10 0.02
C GLN A 245 10.61 1.41 -1.13
N ALA A 246 10.79 2.68 -1.50
CA ALA A 246 11.73 3.11 -2.54
C ALA A 246 13.21 3.02 -2.09
N ALA A 247 13.47 3.24 -0.80
CA ALA A 247 14.79 3.10 -0.21
C ALA A 247 15.21 1.64 -0.07
N GLY A 248 14.24 0.70 -0.14
CA GLY A 248 14.42 -0.73 -0.22
C GLY A 248 15.59 -1.19 0.64
N CYS A 249 15.42 -1.20 1.97
CA CYS A 249 16.46 -1.48 2.96
C CYS A 249 17.65 -2.22 2.35
N CYS A 250 18.72 -1.48 1.99
CA CYS A 250 20.00 -2.07 1.63
C CYS A 250 20.59 -2.71 2.89
N PHE A 251 20.09 -3.87 3.30
CA PHE A 251 20.86 -4.77 4.13
C PHE A 251 21.89 -5.45 3.24
N PRO A 252 23.19 -5.40 3.55
CA PRO A 252 24.14 -6.25 2.87
C PRO A 252 23.68 -7.69 3.07
N ARG A 253 23.43 -8.39 1.96
CA ARG A 253 23.19 -9.83 1.94
C ARG A 253 24.50 -10.51 2.32
N ALA A 254 24.82 -10.53 3.60
CA ALA A 254 25.88 -11.37 4.13
C ALA A 254 25.44 -12.82 3.91
N ARG A 255 26.08 -13.47 2.94
CA ARG A 255 25.96 -14.90 2.71
C ARG A 255 26.68 -15.60 3.87
N HIS A 256 26.03 -15.71 5.01
CA HIS A 256 26.48 -16.60 6.07
C HIS A 256 25.93 -17.99 5.76
N GLU A 257 26.80 -18.82 5.22
CA GLU A 257 26.63 -20.27 5.15
C GLU A 257 26.68 -20.80 6.59
N TRP A 258 25.55 -21.29 7.12
CA TRP A 258 25.49 -22.02 8.38
C TRP A 258 25.03 -23.46 8.10
N PRO A 259 25.60 -24.48 8.76
CA PRO A 259 25.38 -25.87 8.42
C PRO A 259 23.96 -26.31 8.81
N GLU A 260 23.33 -27.09 7.92
CA GLU A 260 22.03 -27.70 8.12
C GLU A 260 21.96 -28.54 9.40
N LYS A 261 21.17 -28.13 10.39
CA LYS A 261 20.45 -29.04 11.31
C LYS A 261 19.08 -28.45 11.72
N SER A 262 18.05 -29.00 11.09
CA SER A 262 16.66 -29.18 11.53
C SER A 262 16.21 -28.49 12.84
N TRP A 263 15.50 -27.36 12.72
CA TRP A 263 14.37 -27.02 13.58
C TRP A 263 13.31 -26.27 12.77
N ARG A 264 12.12 -26.87 12.60
CA ARG A 264 10.94 -26.21 12.04
C ARG A 264 10.35 -25.27 13.09
N GLN A 265 10.59 -23.96 12.98
CA GLN A 265 9.85 -22.96 13.75
C GLN A 265 9.52 -21.73 12.90
N LYS A 266 8.26 -21.31 13.02
CA LYS A 266 7.53 -20.28 12.26
C LYS A 266 8.33 -18.98 12.05
N GLN A 267 8.40 -18.50 10.81
CA GLN A 267 8.75 -17.11 10.51
C GLN A 267 7.55 -16.20 10.83
N SER A 268 7.60 -15.60 12.02
CA SER A 268 6.87 -14.37 12.33
C SER A 268 7.73 -13.17 11.92
N LEU A 269 7.32 -12.42 10.90
CA LEU A 269 7.86 -11.07 10.67
C LEU A 269 7.10 -10.07 11.54
N PHE A 270 7.59 -9.86 12.75
CA PHE A 270 7.42 -8.63 13.50
C PHE A 270 8.80 -8.25 14.05
N CYS A 271 9.31 -7.08 13.67
CA CYS A 271 10.46 -6.49 14.34
C CYS A 271 10.01 -5.99 15.72
N PRO A 272 10.71 -6.30 16.81
CA PRO A 272 10.45 -5.65 18.09
C PRO A 272 10.98 -4.20 18.04
N ASN A 273 10.17 -3.28 18.55
CA ASN A 273 10.54 -1.88 18.79
C ASN A 273 11.53 -1.81 19.96
N PRO A 274 12.64 -1.04 19.91
CA PRO A 274 13.40 -0.73 21.10
C PRO A 274 13.01 0.67 21.61
N GLN A 275 12.24 0.72 22.70
CA GLN A 275 12.39 1.84 23.64
C GLN A 275 13.52 1.50 24.58
N GLY A 276 14.56 2.34 24.62
CA GLY A 276 15.56 2.28 25.68
C GLY A 276 16.95 2.71 25.24
N VAL A 277 17.29 3.96 25.59
CA VAL A 277 18.64 4.52 25.74
C VAL A 277 19.28 5.13 24.48
N LEU A 278 19.65 6.42 24.62
CA LEU A 278 20.34 7.25 23.66
C LEU A 278 21.59 6.56 23.06
N ALA A 279 21.69 6.58 21.74
CA ALA A 279 22.97 6.62 21.04
C ALA A 279 22.83 7.48 19.78
N VAL A 280 23.37 8.70 19.86
CA VAL A 280 23.66 9.53 18.69
C VAL A 280 24.79 8.82 17.94
N CYS A 281 24.49 8.23 16.79
CA CYS A 281 25.53 7.78 15.86
C CYS A 281 25.86 8.90 14.88
N THR A 282 26.75 9.81 15.29
CA THR A 282 27.63 10.53 14.37
C THR A 282 28.64 9.54 13.81
N HIS A 283 28.60 9.27 12.50
CA HIS A 283 29.76 9.21 11.57
C HIS A 283 29.41 8.42 10.30
N CYS A 284 29.42 9.12 9.16
CA CYS A 284 29.58 8.53 7.83
C CYS A 284 31.09 8.37 7.53
N PRO A 285 31.59 7.23 7.03
CA PRO A 285 33.00 7.09 6.66
C PRO A 285 33.24 7.60 5.24
N GLY A 286 34.15 8.57 5.11
CA GLY A 286 34.62 9.08 3.82
C GLY A 286 35.55 10.27 3.96
N SER A 287 36.81 10.04 4.35
CA SER A 287 37.97 10.91 4.08
C SER A 287 39.29 10.20 4.45
N PRO A 288 40.44 10.54 3.82
CA PRO A 288 41.61 9.69 3.73
C PRO A 288 42.43 9.66 5.02
N GLY A 289 42.91 8.47 5.40
CA GLY A 289 43.64 8.24 6.64
C GLY A 289 45.10 8.70 6.59
N SER A 290 45.54 9.36 7.66
CA SER A 290 46.97 9.56 7.95
C SER A 290 47.57 8.29 8.55
N ALA A 291 48.73 7.91 8.03
CA ALA A 291 49.48 6.71 8.36
C ALA A 291 49.92 6.64 9.84
N LEU A 292 49.77 5.46 10.44
CA LEU A 292 50.43 5.05 11.67
C LEU A 292 51.85 4.54 11.35
N ILE A 293 52.88 5.16 11.93
CA ILE A 293 54.20 4.53 12.13
C ILE A 293 54.24 4.00 13.57
N ARG A 294 54.60 2.71 13.72
CA ARG A 294 54.74 1.98 14.98
C ARG A 294 56.18 2.03 15.51
N ASN A 295 56.27 2.03 16.85
CA ASN A 295 57.34 1.54 17.75
C ASN A 295 58.67 2.32 17.76
N MET A 296 59.37 2.50 18.89
CA MET A 296 59.77 1.46 19.85
C MET A 296 60.31 2.07 21.18
N ASN A 297 60.15 1.32 22.27
CA ASN A 297 60.69 1.55 23.63
C ASN A 297 62.21 1.83 23.70
N ARG A 298 62.61 2.70 24.64
CA ARG A 298 63.75 2.46 25.56
C ARG A 298 63.73 3.45 26.73
N GLY A 299 63.67 2.92 27.95
CA GLY A 299 64.03 3.67 29.16
C GLY A 299 65.54 3.70 29.38
N ARG A 300 66.04 4.77 30.01
CA ARG A 300 67.16 4.74 30.96
C ARG A 300 67.24 6.06 31.73
N HIS A 301 67.46 5.89 33.03
CA HIS A 301 67.98 6.79 34.06
C HIS A 301 68.69 8.07 33.60
N SER A 302 68.38 9.19 34.26
CA SER A 302 69.21 9.82 35.29
C SER A 302 68.34 10.66 36.21
#